data_AF-A0A679JE22-F1
#
_entry.id   AF-A0A679JE22-F1
#
_cell.length_a   1.000
_cell.length_b   1.000
_cell.length_c   1.000
_cell.angle_alpha   90.00
_cell.angle_beta   90.00
_cell.angle_gamma   90.00
#
_symmetry.space_group_name_H-M   'P 1'
#
loop_
_entity.id
_entity.type
_entity.pdbx_description
1 polymer ?
#
loop_
_entity_poly.entity_id
_entity_poly.type
_entity_poly.pdbx_seq_one_letter_code
_entity_poly.pdbx_strand_id
1 'polypeptide(L)'
;MPLQFLVELAQKPLPLAVTCPRQLGHVTRLKAIGLIEATLALSHSRDRRTHAALVHHVTESGVREIMEATGHAPTPMRRCEPNSVGLTFLRFLEHADLPVIVTHDDERNIAARLLLGGLIHGAVDDVSGDARATVIRGLTAAGRAALSVRMRKDIAALRPRAHWEPVPGGLAASRELTTLPPHAPVMRHEAVHAMD
;
A
#
# COMPACT_ATOMS: atom_id res chain seq x y z
N MET A 1 15.35 -13.05 -18.54
CA MET A 1 14.00 -13.65 -18.59
C MET A 1 13.11 -13.03 -17.51
N PRO A 2 11.76 -13.09 -17.61
CA PRO A 2 10.86 -12.64 -16.53
C PRO A 2 10.94 -13.54 -15.28
N LEU A 3 11.62 -14.67 -15.37
CA LEU A 3 11.84 -15.68 -14.33
C LEU A 3 12.31 -15.11 -12.98
N GLN A 4 13.21 -14.12 -12.96
CA GLN A 4 13.62 -13.46 -11.70
C GLN A 4 12.43 -12.78 -10.99
N PHE A 5 11.55 -12.12 -11.75
CA PHE A 5 10.34 -11.51 -11.22
C PHE A 5 9.30 -12.56 -10.77
N LEU A 6 9.27 -13.74 -11.41
CA LEU A 6 8.43 -14.87 -10.98
C LEU A 6 8.90 -15.46 -9.64
N VAL A 7 10.21 -15.64 -9.45
CA VAL A 7 10.81 -16.07 -8.17
C VAL A 7 10.56 -15.03 -7.07
N GLU A 8 10.78 -13.74 -7.37
CA GLU A 8 10.44 -12.63 -6.48
C GLU A 8 8.95 -12.61 -6.08
N LEU A 9 8.05 -12.93 -7.01
CA LEU A 9 6.61 -12.92 -6.80
C LEU A 9 6.16 -14.04 -5.85
N ALA A 10 6.74 -15.23 -5.98
CA ALA A 10 6.47 -16.36 -5.08
C ALA A 10 6.98 -16.11 -3.64
N GLN A 11 7.91 -15.17 -3.46
CA GLN A 11 8.41 -14.69 -2.16
C GLN A 11 7.62 -13.47 -1.62
N LYS A 12 6.47 -13.13 -2.21
CA LYS A 12 5.61 -12.02 -1.77
C LYS A 12 4.22 -12.54 -1.39
N PRO A 13 3.56 -11.96 -0.37
CA PRO A 13 2.22 -12.37 0.01
C PRO A 13 1.22 -11.93 -1.06
N LEU A 14 0.35 -12.85 -1.48
CA LEU A 14 -0.63 -12.64 -2.55
C LEU A 14 -2.07 -12.57 -1.98
N PRO A 15 -3.01 -11.88 -2.67
CA PRO A 15 -2.84 -11.16 -3.93
C PRO A 15 -2.00 -9.88 -3.80
N LEU A 16 -1.37 -9.47 -4.91
CA LEU A 16 -0.43 -8.35 -5.01
C LEU A 16 -0.77 -7.40 -6.17
N ALA A 17 -0.94 -6.11 -5.87
CA ALA A 17 -1.12 -5.06 -6.87
C ALA A 17 0.23 -4.57 -7.39
N VAL A 18 0.41 -4.62 -8.71
CA VAL A 18 1.59 -4.18 -9.44
C VAL A 18 1.21 -2.98 -10.30
N THR A 19 1.90 -1.86 -10.13
CA THR A 19 1.61 -0.59 -10.83
C THR A 19 2.86 0.03 -11.48
N CYS A 20 4.04 -0.57 -11.28
CA CYS A 20 5.29 -0.15 -11.91
C CYS A 20 5.33 -0.61 -13.39
N PRO A 21 5.48 0.29 -14.39
CA PRO A 21 5.44 -0.09 -15.81
C PRO A 21 6.46 -1.17 -16.21
N ARG A 22 7.65 -1.20 -15.59
CA ARG A 22 8.65 -2.26 -15.83
C ARG A 22 8.15 -3.63 -15.37
N GLN A 23 7.52 -3.70 -14.20
CA GLN A 23 6.99 -4.95 -13.63
C GLN A 23 5.71 -5.39 -14.36
N LEU A 24 4.87 -4.46 -14.82
CA LEU A 24 3.68 -4.74 -15.62
C LEU A 24 4.00 -5.49 -16.92
N GLY A 25 5.14 -5.19 -17.55
CA GLY A 25 5.65 -5.95 -18.70
C GLY A 25 6.01 -7.41 -18.36
N HIS A 26 6.48 -7.69 -17.14
CA HIS A 26 6.72 -9.04 -16.66
C HIS A 26 5.41 -9.76 -16.31
N VAL A 27 4.50 -9.12 -15.57
CA VAL A 27 3.17 -9.69 -15.22
C VAL A 27 2.39 -10.05 -16.48
N THR A 28 2.31 -9.14 -17.46
CA THR A 28 1.61 -9.38 -18.72
C THR A 28 2.20 -10.58 -19.48
N ARG A 29 3.53 -10.71 -19.52
CA ARG A 29 4.20 -11.85 -20.15
C ARG A 29 3.95 -13.15 -19.40
N LEU A 30 4.13 -13.18 -18.08
CA LEU A 30 3.93 -14.37 -17.24
C LEU A 30 2.49 -14.89 -17.27
N LYS A 31 1.50 -13.98 -17.31
CA LYS A 31 0.09 -14.36 -17.52
C LYS A 31 -0.12 -14.98 -18.91
N ALA A 32 0.45 -14.38 -19.96
CA ALA A 32 0.29 -14.87 -21.33
C ALA A 32 0.86 -16.28 -21.57
N ILE A 33 1.83 -16.71 -20.74
CA ILE A 33 2.37 -18.09 -20.75
C ILE A 33 1.84 -18.96 -19.59
N GLY A 34 0.79 -18.53 -18.88
CA GLY A 34 0.10 -19.34 -17.87
C GLY A 34 0.88 -19.64 -16.59
N LEU A 35 1.99 -18.95 -16.30
CA LEU A 35 2.78 -19.17 -15.07
C LEU A 35 2.20 -18.44 -13.84
N ILE A 36 1.30 -17.47 -14.03
CA ILE A 36 0.60 -16.75 -12.95
C ILE A 36 -0.85 -16.49 -13.34
N GLU A 37 -1.74 -16.45 -12.35
CA GLU A 37 -3.07 -15.87 -12.51
C GLU A 37 -3.08 -14.42 -12.03
N ALA A 38 -3.60 -13.53 -12.87
CA ALA A 38 -3.66 -12.09 -12.60
C ALA A 38 -4.77 -11.41 -13.39
N THR A 39 -5.37 -10.37 -12.82
CA THR A 39 -6.23 -9.42 -13.53
C THR A 39 -5.38 -8.26 -14.06
N LEU A 40 -5.63 -7.82 -15.30
CA LEU A 40 -4.91 -6.70 -15.93
C LEU A 40 -5.89 -5.55 -16.17
N ALA A 41 -5.61 -4.37 -15.60
CA ALA A 41 -6.30 -3.14 -15.96
C ALA A 41 -5.67 -2.60 -17.25
N LEU A 42 -6.28 -2.95 -18.37
CA LEU A 42 -5.97 -2.40 -19.69
C LEU A 42 -6.66 -1.04 -19.85
N SER A 43 -6.02 -0.11 -20.55
CA SER A 43 -6.65 1.17 -20.87
C SER A 43 -7.79 1.01 -21.87
N HIS A 44 -8.84 1.81 -21.71
CA HIS A 44 -9.94 1.94 -22.69
C HIS A 44 -9.55 2.79 -23.90
N SER A 45 -8.35 3.40 -23.90
CA SER A 45 -7.83 4.18 -25.01
C SER A 45 -7.38 3.30 -26.19
N ARG A 46 -7.10 3.93 -27.35
CA ARG A 46 -6.64 3.22 -28.56
C ARG A 46 -5.29 2.52 -28.37
N ASP A 47 -4.48 2.97 -27.41
CA ASP A 47 -3.21 2.36 -27.02
C ASP A 47 -3.46 1.50 -25.78
N ARG A 48 -3.70 0.19 -25.99
CA ARG A 48 -4.13 -0.78 -24.96
C ARG A 48 -3.02 -1.15 -23.97
N ARG A 49 -2.48 -0.15 -23.26
CA ARG A 49 -1.45 -0.33 -22.23
C ARG A 49 -2.07 -0.90 -20.96
N THR A 50 -1.32 -1.71 -20.23
CA THR A 50 -1.65 -2.11 -18.85
C THR A 50 -1.21 -1.00 -17.90
N HIS A 51 -2.13 -0.47 -17.09
CA HIS A 51 -1.83 0.57 -16.08
C HIS A 51 -1.71 0.02 -14.65
N ALA A 52 -2.43 -1.07 -14.37
CA ALA A 52 -2.30 -1.84 -13.14
C ALA A 52 -2.50 -3.34 -13.42
N ALA A 53 -1.96 -4.18 -12.54
CA ALA A 53 -2.29 -5.60 -12.50
C ALA A 53 -2.47 -6.04 -11.07
N LEU A 54 -3.37 -6.99 -10.84
CA LEU A 54 -3.57 -7.65 -9.56
C LEU A 54 -3.24 -9.13 -9.74
N VAL A 55 -2.14 -9.58 -9.15
CA VAL A 55 -1.68 -10.97 -9.25
C VAL A 55 -2.28 -11.77 -8.11
N HIS A 56 -2.97 -12.87 -8.42
CA HIS A 56 -3.74 -13.67 -7.47
C HIS A 56 -2.92 -14.81 -6.89
N HIS A 57 -2.30 -15.63 -7.77
CA HIS A 57 -1.42 -16.71 -7.38
C HIS A 57 -0.43 -17.08 -8.50
N VAL A 58 0.61 -17.82 -8.15
CA VAL A 58 1.52 -18.49 -9.10
C VAL A 58 0.92 -19.87 -9.41
N THR A 59 0.79 -20.23 -10.68
CA THR A 59 0.17 -21.52 -11.08
C THR A 59 1.11 -22.70 -10.81
N GLU A 60 0.60 -23.93 -10.89
CA GLU A 60 1.44 -25.13 -10.81
C GLU A 60 2.58 -25.13 -11.84
N SER A 61 2.33 -24.58 -13.04
CA SER A 61 3.38 -24.43 -14.06
C SER A 61 4.40 -23.37 -13.66
N GLY A 62 3.99 -22.27 -13.04
CA GLY A 62 4.90 -21.26 -12.49
C GLY A 62 5.73 -21.78 -11.31
N VAL A 63 5.14 -22.61 -10.45
CA VAL A 63 5.84 -23.31 -9.36
C VAL A 63 6.90 -24.26 -9.91
N ARG A 64 6.57 -25.00 -10.98
CA ARG A 64 7.52 -25.90 -11.66
C ARG A 64 8.69 -25.15 -12.30
N GLU A 65 8.42 -24.07 -13.02
CA GLU A 65 9.45 -23.18 -13.59
C GLU A 65 10.38 -22.63 -12.49
N ILE A 66 9.84 -22.23 -11.33
CA ILE A 66 10.64 -21.80 -10.17
C ILE A 66 11.52 -22.96 -9.65
N MET A 67 11.00 -24.17 -9.55
CA MET A 67 11.76 -25.35 -9.10
C MET A 67 12.90 -25.69 -10.05
N GLU A 68 12.64 -25.71 -11.35
CA GLU A 68 13.65 -25.96 -12.38
C GLU A 68 14.74 -24.86 -12.40
N ALA A 69 14.34 -23.61 -12.14
CA ALA A 69 15.25 -22.45 -12.12
C ALA A 69 16.09 -22.29 -10.84
N THR A 70 15.62 -22.80 -9.70
CA THR A 70 16.23 -22.54 -8.38
C THR A 70 16.64 -23.80 -7.62
N GLY A 71 16.25 -24.98 -8.09
CA GLY A 71 16.41 -26.27 -7.39
C GLY A 71 15.51 -26.45 -6.17
N HIS A 72 14.63 -25.49 -5.86
CA HIS A 72 13.85 -25.46 -4.62
C HIS A 72 12.37 -25.16 -4.90
N ALA A 73 11.47 -25.81 -4.15
CA ALA A 73 10.07 -25.44 -4.14
C ALA A 73 9.89 -24.06 -3.48
N PRO A 74 9.09 -23.14 -4.06
CA PRO A 74 8.77 -21.88 -3.41
C PRO A 74 7.99 -22.15 -2.11
N THR A 75 8.49 -21.62 -0.99
CA THR A 75 7.80 -21.74 0.31
C THR A 75 6.39 -21.16 0.21
N PRO A 76 5.32 -21.93 0.52
CA PRO A 76 3.96 -21.43 0.42
C PRO A 76 3.73 -20.32 1.46
N MET A 77 3.78 -19.06 1.00
CA MET A 77 3.62 -17.91 1.87
C MET A 77 2.24 -17.89 2.53
N ARG A 78 2.21 -17.39 3.77
CA ARG A 78 0.96 -17.10 4.49
C ARG A 78 0.09 -16.18 3.62
N ARG A 79 -1.17 -16.58 3.37
CA ARG A 79 -2.15 -15.75 2.66
C ARG A 79 -2.24 -14.37 3.33
N CYS A 80 -2.40 -13.32 2.52
CA CYS A 80 -2.65 -11.96 3.02
C CYS A 80 -3.82 -11.93 4.02
N GLU A 81 -3.71 -11.12 5.08
CA GLU A 81 -4.84 -10.88 5.99
C GLU A 81 -6.02 -10.29 5.21
N PRO A 82 -7.28 -10.59 5.57
CA PRO A 82 -8.47 -10.05 4.88
C PRO A 82 -8.54 -8.52 4.80
N ASN A 83 -7.74 -7.82 5.62
CA ASN A 83 -7.60 -6.37 5.70
C ASN A 83 -6.38 -5.79 4.95
N SER A 84 -5.44 -6.61 4.47
CA SER A 84 -4.47 -6.20 3.45
C SER A 84 -5.04 -6.43 2.06
N VAL A 85 -5.71 -7.56 1.82
CA VAL A 85 -6.35 -7.91 0.53
C VAL A 85 -7.23 -6.78 -0.01
N GLY A 86 -8.14 -6.24 0.81
CA GLY A 86 -9.04 -5.16 0.38
C GLY A 86 -8.32 -3.86 0.00
N LEU A 87 -7.20 -3.54 0.65
CA LEU A 87 -6.41 -2.35 0.31
C LEU A 87 -5.53 -2.58 -0.92
N THR A 88 -5.01 -3.80 -1.11
CA THR A 88 -4.36 -4.19 -2.37
C THR A 88 -5.31 -4.01 -3.55
N PHE A 89 -6.58 -4.40 -3.38
CA PHE A 89 -7.61 -4.22 -4.40
C PHE A 89 -7.95 -2.74 -4.66
N LEU A 90 -8.10 -1.92 -3.61
CA LEU A 90 -8.26 -0.47 -3.76
C LEU A 90 -7.08 0.18 -4.49
N ARG A 91 -5.84 -0.28 -4.24
CA ARG A 91 -4.62 0.21 -4.91
C ARG A 91 -4.52 -0.25 -6.37
N PHE A 92 -5.07 -1.41 -6.71
CA PHE A 92 -5.26 -1.80 -8.11
C PHE A 92 -6.26 -0.85 -8.80
N LEU A 93 -7.40 -0.56 -8.15
CA LEU A 93 -8.43 0.37 -8.67
C LEU A 93 -7.96 1.82 -8.78
N GLU A 94 -7.04 2.27 -7.94
CA GLU A 94 -6.43 3.62 -7.99
C GLU A 94 -5.67 3.87 -9.31
N HIS A 95 -5.22 2.81 -9.97
CA HIS A 95 -4.45 2.85 -11.21
C HIS A 95 -5.16 2.14 -12.39
N ALA A 96 -6.47 1.90 -12.29
CA ALA A 96 -7.27 1.23 -13.32
C ALA A 96 -8.19 2.22 -14.06
N ASP A 97 -8.28 2.09 -15.39
CA ASP A 97 -9.24 2.84 -16.20
C ASP A 97 -10.66 2.36 -15.91
N LEU A 98 -11.50 3.26 -15.36
CA LEU A 98 -12.86 2.95 -14.92
C LEU A 98 -13.89 3.09 -16.06
N PRO A 99 -14.97 2.29 -16.08
CA PRO A 99 -15.32 1.27 -15.08
C PRO A 99 -14.50 -0.03 -15.23
N VAL A 100 -14.30 -0.72 -14.11
CA VAL A 100 -13.67 -2.04 -14.06
C VAL A 100 -14.77 -3.10 -13.88
N ILE A 101 -14.80 -4.10 -14.74
CA ILE A 101 -15.70 -5.26 -14.65
C ILE A 101 -14.95 -6.39 -13.94
N VAL A 102 -15.55 -6.90 -12.86
CA VAL A 102 -14.97 -7.91 -11.98
C VAL A 102 -15.76 -9.21 -12.08
N THR A 103 -15.11 -10.27 -12.55
CA THR A 103 -15.72 -11.60 -12.77
C THR A 103 -15.19 -12.67 -11.82
N HIS A 104 -13.96 -12.54 -11.31
CA HIS A 104 -13.31 -13.56 -10.48
C HIS A 104 -13.86 -13.57 -9.04
N ASP A 105 -14.18 -14.74 -8.49
CA ASP A 105 -14.87 -14.91 -7.20
C ASP A 105 -14.24 -14.15 -6.04
N ASP A 106 -12.92 -14.31 -5.83
CA ASP A 106 -12.21 -13.56 -4.79
C ASP A 106 -12.35 -12.04 -4.97
N GLU A 107 -12.21 -11.54 -6.21
CA GLU A 107 -12.38 -10.12 -6.51
C GLU A 107 -13.83 -9.65 -6.31
N ARG A 108 -14.84 -10.46 -6.69
CA ARG A 108 -16.26 -10.19 -6.46
C ARG A 108 -16.53 -10.07 -4.95
N ASN A 109 -16.00 -11.00 -4.15
CA ASN A 109 -16.09 -11.01 -2.68
C ASN A 109 -15.40 -9.79 -2.04
N ILE A 110 -14.22 -9.40 -2.53
CA ILE A 110 -13.52 -8.20 -2.07
C ILE A 110 -14.32 -6.93 -2.43
N ALA A 111 -14.77 -6.82 -3.67
CA ALA A 111 -15.55 -5.68 -4.16
C ALA A 111 -16.87 -5.51 -3.38
N ALA A 112 -17.59 -6.60 -3.09
CA ALA A 112 -18.78 -6.57 -2.27
C ALA A 112 -18.50 -6.02 -0.85
N ARG A 113 -17.42 -6.46 -0.20
CA ARG A 113 -17.01 -5.94 1.13
C ARG A 113 -16.60 -4.46 1.07
N LEU A 114 -15.93 -4.02 0.00
CA LEU A 114 -15.54 -2.62 -0.21
C LEU A 114 -16.74 -1.71 -0.53
N LEU A 115 -17.76 -2.23 -1.22
CA LEU A 115 -19.01 -1.54 -1.52
C LEU A 115 -19.86 -1.37 -0.25
N LEU A 116 -20.03 -2.44 0.53
CA LEU A 116 -20.68 -2.39 1.86
C LEU A 116 -19.95 -1.44 2.84
N GLY A 117 -18.62 -1.36 2.75
CA GLY A 117 -17.81 -0.41 3.51
C GLY A 117 -17.80 1.03 2.97
N GLY A 118 -18.52 1.33 1.89
CA GLY A 118 -18.56 2.67 1.28
C GLY A 118 -17.22 3.16 0.70
N LEU A 119 -16.30 2.25 0.35
CA LEU A 119 -14.96 2.57 -0.15
C LEU A 119 -14.89 2.61 -1.68
N ILE A 120 -15.82 1.96 -2.38
CA ILE A 120 -16.00 2.05 -3.83
C ILE A 120 -17.43 2.43 -4.23
N HIS A 121 -17.57 3.09 -5.37
CA HIS A 121 -18.81 3.21 -6.13
C HIS A 121 -18.88 2.05 -7.13
N GLY A 122 -20.01 1.34 -7.20
CA GLY A 122 -20.23 0.25 -8.14
C GLY A 122 -21.62 -0.36 -8.01
N ALA A 123 -21.87 -1.41 -8.76
CA ALA A 123 -23.05 -2.27 -8.64
C ALA A 123 -22.62 -3.74 -8.80
N VAL A 124 -23.31 -4.64 -8.12
CA VAL A 124 -23.27 -6.08 -8.44
C VAL A 124 -24.43 -6.33 -9.41
N ASP A 125 -24.13 -6.85 -10.59
CA ASP A 125 -25.09 -7.14 -11.64
C ASP A 125 -25.31 -8.66 -11.69
N ASP A 126 -26.44 -9.09 -11.14
CA ASP A 126 -26.95 -10.47 -11.23
C ASP A 126 -27.65 -10.66 -12.59
N VAL A 127 -26.86 -10.51 -13.67
CA VAL A 127 -27.27 -10.86 -15.03
C VAL A 127 -27.66 -12.34 -15.04
N SER A 128 -28.86 -12.66 -15.53
CA SER A 128 -29.42 -14.02 -15.43
C SER A 128 -28.62 -15.04 -16.25
N GLY A 129 -27.76 -15.77 -15.54
CA GLY A 129 -26.76 -16.72 -16.03
C GLY A 129 -25.63 -16.88 -15.00
N ASP A 130 -24.78 -17.90 -15.09
CA ASP A 130 -23.78 -18.21 -14.04
C ASP A 130 -22.75 -17.08 -13.77
N ALA A 131 -22.57 -16.16 -14.72
CA ALA A 131 -21.54 -15.13 -14.70
C ALA A 131 -21.98 -13.80 -14.06
N ARG A 132 -22.38 -13.82 -12.77
CA ARG A 132 -22.63 -12.60 -11.96
C ARG A 132 -21.42 -11.66 -12.04
N ALA A 133 -21.60 -10.37 -12.34
CA ALA A 133 -20.47 -9.46 -12.57
C ALA A 133 -20.55 -8.21 -11.67
N THR A 134 -19.43 -7.82 -11.04
CA THR A 134 -19.40 -6.58 -10.24
C THR A 134 -18.79 -5.46 -11.08
N VAL A 135 -19.58 -4.43 -11.38
CA VAL A 135 -19.15 -3.26 -12.17
C VAL A 135 -18.75 -2.12 -11.22
N ILE A 136 -17.45 -1.87 -11.13
CA ILE A 136 -16.86 -0.85 -10.27
C ILE A 136 -16.73 0.45 -11.07
N ARG A 137 -17.41 1.50 -10.61
CA ARG A 137 -17.45 2.83 -11.24
C ARG A 137 -16.42 3.80 -10.67
N GLY A 138 -15.87 3.54 -9.49
CA GLY A 138 -14.68 4.23 -8.98
C GLY A 138 -14.46 4.13 -7.47
N LEU A 139 -13.44 4.83 -6.98
CA LEU A 139 -13.15 4.98 -5.55
C LEU A 139 -14.02 6.09 -4.94
N THR A 140 -14.51 5.91 -3.70
CA THR A 140 -15.11 7.01 -2.93
C THR A 140 -14.03 7.91 -2.31
N ALA A 141 -14.43 9.02 -1.69
CA ALA A 141 -13.53 9.81 -0.87
C ALA A 141 -12.96 9.00 0.31
N ALA A 142 -13.76 8.14 0.93
CA ALA A 142 -13.31 7.24 2.00
C ALA A 142 -12.32 6.18 1.50
N GLY A 143 -12.52 5.63 0.30
CA GLY A 143 -11.57 4.71 -0.34
C GLY A 143 -10.19 5.35 -0.57
N ARG A 144 -10.15 6.57 -1.12
CA ARG A 144 -8.90 7.35 -1.28
C ARG A 144 -8.25 7.70 0.06
N ALA A 145 -9.04 8.02 1.08
CA ALA A 145 -8.54 8.27 2.44
C ALA A 145 -7.93 7.02 3.08
N ALA A 146 -8.54 5.84 2.91
CA ALA A 146 -8.03 4.57 3.44
C ALA A 146 -6.66 4.20 2.86
N LEU A 147 -6.45 4.42 1.55
CA LEU A 147 -5.14 4.30 0.90
C LEU A 147 -4.14 5.30 1.50
N SER A 148 -4.52 6.58 1.54
CA SER A 148 -3.67 7.68 2.05
C SER A 148 -3.19 7.47 3.49
N VAL A 149 -4.06 7.00 4.39
CA VAL A 149 -3.74 6.77 5.81
C VAL A 149 -2.73 5.62 5.95
N ARG A 150 -2.92 4.51 5.23
CA ARG A 150 -1.99 3.38 5.34
C ARG A 150 -0.67 3.65 4.62
N MET A 151 -0.66 4.34 3.48
CA MET A 151 0.60 4.74 2.82
C MET A 151 1.47 5.62 3.74
N ARG A 152 0.89 6.53 4.54
CA ARG A 152 1.63 7.27 5.57
C ARG A 152 2.22 6.35 6.65
N LYS A 153 1.48 5.32 7.08
CA LYS A 153 1.95 4.32 8.05
C LYS A 153 3.06 3.43 7.49
N ASP A 154 2.95 3.02 6.23
CA ASP A 154 3.92 2.17 5.56
C ASP A 154 5.23 2.96 5.26
N ILE A 155 5.13 4.23 4.85
CA ILE A 155 6.28 5.14 4.74
C ILE A 155 6.93 5.38 6.11
N ALA A 156 6.15 5.52 7.19
CA ALA A 156 6.68 5.63 8.55
C ALA A 156 7.37 4.34 9.03
N ALA A 157 6.89 3.17 8.63
CA ALA A 157 7.52 1.88 8.91
C ALA A 157 8.75 1.59 8.04
N LEU A 158 8.83 2.19 6.84
CA LEU A 158 9.98 2.15 5.93
C LEU A 158 11.05 3.19 6.23
N ARG A 159 10.83 4.12 7.17
CA ARG A 159 11.94 4.89 7.75
C ARG A 159 12.87 3.90 8.47
N PRO A 160 14.20 3.95 8.24
CA PRO A 160 15.14 3.25 9.10
C PRO A 160 14.86 3.62 10.56
N ARG A 161 14.86 2.64 11.46
CA ARG A 161 14.97 2.92 12.89
C ARG A 161 16.33 3.59 13.10
N ALA A 162 16.34 4.92 13.10
CA ALA A 162 17.47 5.69 13.57
C ALA A 162 17.72 5.25 15.02
N HIS A 163 18.82 4.54 15.21
CA HIS A 163 19.27 3.98 16.47
C HIS A 163 19.75 5.15 17.34
N TRP A 164 18.80 5.81 18.00
CA TRP A 164 19.11 6.69 19.12
C TRP A 164 19.45 5.78 20.29
N GLU A 165 20.74 5.64 20.58
CA GLU A 165 21.21 5.02 21.80
C GLU A 165 21.68 6.13 22.73
N PRO A 166 21.02 6.34 23.89
CA PRO A 166 21.47 7.32 24.87
C PRO A 166 22.70 6.77 25.60
N VAL A 167 23.90 7.09 25.09
CA VAL A 167 25.18 6.61 25.63
C VAL A 167 25.28 6.97 27.13
N PRO A 168 25.38 5.97 28.04
CA PRO A 168 25.37 6.23 29.47
C PRO A 168 26.80 6.40 30.04
N GLY A 169 27.06 7.56 30.65
CA GLY A 169 28.17 7.74 31.60
C GLY A 169 29.45 8.36 31.02
N GLY A 170 29.82 9.52 31.57
CA GLY A 170 31.10 10.20 31.36
C GLY A 170 31.27 11.30 32.41
N LEU A 171 32.12 11.09 33.41
CA LEU A 171 32.11 11.86 34.67
C LEU A 171 33.12 13.03 34.70
N ALA A 172 32.62 14.16 35.22
CA ALA A 172 33.28 15.11 36.12
C ALA A 172 34.70 15.67 35.82
N ALA A 173 34.73 16.96 35.47
CA ALA A 173 35.59 17.98 36.08
C ALA A 173 34.77 19.29 36.15
N SER A 174 34.57 19.96 37.30
CA SER A 174 35.54 20.67 38.16
C SER A 174 36.11 21.93 37.49
N ARG A 175 36.03 23.15 38.06
CA ARG A 175 35.59 23.62 39.40
C ARG A 175 35.19 25.12 39.37
N GLU A 176 34.36 25.55 40.33
CA GLU A 176 34.37 26.80 41.16
C GLU A 176 34.68 28.17 40.49
N LEU A 177 34.05 29.32 40.84
CA LEU A 177 33.22 29.79 41.98
C LEU A 177 32.30 30.94 41.43
N THR A 178 31.57 31.87 42.10
CA THR A 178 31.44 32.32 43.51
C THR A 178 30.12 33.06 43.84
N THR A 179 29.82 33.16 45.14
CA THR A 179 29.02 34.16 45.91
C THR A 179 27.97 35.06 45.21
N LEU A 180 26.71 34.61 45.29
CA LEU A 180 25.53 35.23 45.95
C LEU A 180 25.38 36.79 46.04
N PRO A 181 24.23 37.35 45.58
CA PRO A 181 23.74 38.70 45.92
C PRO A 181 22.76 38.67 47.14
N PRO A 182 22.29 39.84 47.63
CA PRO A 182 20.89 40.22 47.34
C PRO A 182 20.62 41.75 47.22
N HIS A 183 19.45 42.16 46.72
CA HIS A 183 18.54 43.17 47.33
C HIS A 183 17.33 43.56 46.43
N ALA A 184 16.14 43.57 47.02
CA ALA A 184 15.02 44.50 46.71
C ALA A 184 14.96 45.53 47.88
N PRO A 185 14.20 46.67 47.87
CA PRO A 185 12.74 46.75 47.62
C PRO A 185 12.23 48.12 47.03
N VAL A 186 10.92 48.45 47.19
CA VAL A 186 10.25 49.78 47.07
C VAL A 186 10.12 50.34 45.62
N MET A 187 8.94 50.38 44.96
CA MET A 187 7.69 51.17 45.13
C MET A 187 7.70 52.64 44.60
N ARG A 188 6.53 52.99 44.00
CA ARG A 188 5.76 54.27 44.05
C ARG A 188 5.81 55.33 42.92
N HIS A 189 4.63 55.98 42.76
CA HIS A 189 4.22 57.17 41.97
C HIS A 189 4.35 57.05 40.43
N GLU A 190 3.37 57.36 39.58
CA GLU A 190 2.34 58.44 39.45
C GLU A 190 2.76 59.61 38.53
N ALA A 191 2.22 59.60 37.30
CA ALA A 191 1.86 60.74 36.42
C ALA A 191 1.20 60.09 35.16
N VAL A 192 0.05 60.49 34.60
CA VAL A 192 -0.72 61.75 34.52
C VAL A 192 -0.13 62.79 33.55
N HIS A 193 -0.38 62.58 32.25
CA HIS A 193 -0.83 63.53 31.21
C HIS A 193 -1.17 62.69 29.95
N ALA A 194 -2.27 62.85 29.19
CA ALA A 194 -3.05 64.00 28.69
C ALA A 194 -2.62 64.46 27.28
N MET A 195 -3.59 64.95 26.50
CA MET A 195 -3.55 65.26 25.05
C MET A 195 -3.54 63.99 24.15
N ASP A 196 -4.38 63.87 23.12
CA ASP A 196 -5.52 64.71 22.68
C ASP A 196 -6.66 63.81 22.16
#